data_AF-A0A7M7G4G5-F1
#
_entry.id   AF-A0A7M7G4G5-F1
#
_cell.length_a   1.000
_cell.length_b   1.000
_cell.length_c   1.000
_cell.angle_alpha   90.00
_cell.angle_beta   90.00
_cell.angle_gamma   90.00
#
_symmetry.space_group_name_H-M   'P 1'
#
loop_
_entity.id
_entity.type
_entity.pdbx_description
1 polymer ?
#
loop_
_entity_poly.entity_id
_entity_poly.type
_entity_poly.pdbx_seq_one_letter_code
_entity_poly.pdbx_strand_id
1 'polypeptide(L)'
;MASEVTQRSKEETMNILKELKQNLKDAEETMREKVKHEDVAMFVGSTKAGKSTLINYFIGNPLVGRKDSAVKGKFNPTKVYKASSAEGPEIGCESASATTMPSRWIASEKFSNLVMWDCPGFCDNRGPAQAITNAYYIHHIFQKIKSVKIVLVVDLNDIIQHKINPFITLLTSVENVFKEKIEQCYSSFAVIFTKVPFEIEEDKVDIDYLVDILRRQVLSSSALSISKYSRNLVQFFVDHPRNIGFVRKATGGVISGDIEVNLLQAVRDATRVPDTLLKQFSFPSIDSDSKVFLFEVRNDLSSKKTFEEVVEVVKSVLKNILSYFENVRKNKGLPKGQLHAEKQKLCKLRNQIESSSTVAVDVFTKLQVLKQIDPIIRDKIENSEIEDTLRLMTFIDGLLNMKESDLCNLNLKSIMETVASQMSKIVVEMQCDLHEIDMKEANRQIDAIKEEYEKKMQEIKVEAKEAAEHNLDVTKKLGFAARAGHAVDKAVEAVGNASVKVAEAVYNVADSIISFFW
;
A
#
# COMPACT_ATOMS: atom_id res chain seq x y z
N MET A 1 -37.95 -10.85 -4.73
CA MET A 1 -37.17 -11.54 -5.78
C MET A 1 -35.77 -11.82 -5.25
N ALA A 2 -35.68 -12.81 -4.35
CA ALA A 2 -34.45 -13.24 -3.69
C ALA A 2 -34.35 -14.77 -3.82
N SER A 3 -34.46 -15.27 -5.05
CA SER A 3 -34.49 -16.69 -5.39
C SER A 3 -33.77 -16.86 -6.71
N GLU A 4 -32.81 -17.78 -6.74
CA GLU A 4 -31.86 -18.10 -7.83
C GLU A 4 -30.55 -17.29 -7.86
N VAL A 5 -29.89 -17.14 -6.71
CA VAL A 5 -28.41 -17.06 -6.74
C VAL A 5 -27.92 -18.49 -6.97
N THR A 6 -27.49 -18.76 -8.19
CA THR A 6 -26.94 -20.05 -8.63
C THR A 6 -25.78 -20.40 -7.70
N GLN A 7 -25.94 -21.42 -6.85
CA GLN A 7 -24.82 -21.98 -6.09
C GLN A 7 -23.81 -22.54 -7.10
N ARG A 8 -22.79 -21.75 -7.45
CA ARG A 8 -21.62 -22.28 -8.15
C ARG A 8 -21.01 -23.36 -7.27
N SER A 9 -20.60 -24.46 -7.90
CA SER A 9 -19.92 -25.50 -7.13
C SER A 9 -18.59 -24.94 -6.59
N LYS A 10 -18.15 -25.41 -5.42
CA LYS A 10 -16.84 -25.02 -4.87
C LYS A 10 -15.70 -25.27 -5.87
N GLU A 11 -15.82 -26.30 -6.70
CA GLU A 11 -14.85 -26.64 -7.74
C GLU A 11 -14.81 -25.59 -8.85
N GLU A 12 -15.97 -25.10 -9.30
CA GLU A 12 -16.06 -24.03 -10.30
C GLU A 12 -15.45 -22.73 -9.77
N THR A 13 -15.77 -22.33 -8.53
CA THR A 13 -15.17 -21.14 -7.90
C THR A 13 -13.65 -21.26 -7.78
N MET A 14 -13.13 -22.44 -7.42
CA MET A 14 -11.68 -22.67 -7.34
C MET A 14 -10.99 -22.63 -8.71
N ASN A 15 -11.64 -23.12 -9.76
CA ASN A 15 -11.12 -23.02 -11.13
C ASN A 15 -11.07 -21.57 -11.60
N ILE A 16 -12.14 -20.79 -11.39
CA ILE A 16 -12.16 -19.36 -11.74
C ILE A 16 -11.14 -18.58 -10.89
N LEU A 17 -10.95 -18.94 -9.61
CA LEU A 17 -9.93 -18.32 -8.76
C LEU A 17 -8.51 -18.62 -9.26
N LYS A 18 -8.25 -19.85 -9.70
CA LYS A 18 -6.96 -20.24 -10.28
C LYS A 18 -6.71 -19.48 -11.57
N GLU A 19 -7.72 -19.36 -12.43
CA GLU A 19 -7.67 -18.56 -13.64
C GLU A 19 -7.42 -17.08 -13.31
N LEU A 20 -8.15 -16.50 -12.36
CA LEU A 20 -7.97 -15.11 -11.94
C LEU A 20 -6.57 -14.85 -11.40
N LYS A 21 -6.04 -15.72 -10.53
CA LYS A 21 -4.66 -15.62 -10.02
C LYS A 21 -3.65 -15.61 -11.17
N GLN A 22 -3.81 -16.53 -12.13
CA GLN A 22 -2.93 -16.62 -13.28
C GLN A 22 -3.03 -15.36 -14.15
N ASN A 23 -4.24 -14.93 -14.48
CA ASN A 23 -4.50 -13.74 -15.28
C ASN A 23 -3.91 -12.47 -14.64
N LEU A 24 -4.03 -12.31 -13.32
CA LEU A 24 -3.46 -11.18 -12.60
C LEU A 24 -1.93 -11.21 -12.58
N LYS A 25 -1.33 -12.39 -12.45
CA LYS A 25 0.13 -12.54 -12.53
C LYS A 25 0.66 -12.18 -13.92
N ASP A 26 0.02 -12.71 -14.96
CA ASP A 26 0.36 -12.45 -16.36
C ASP A 26 0.15 -10.95 -16.69
N ALA A 27 -0.93 -10.37 -16.14
CA ALA A 27 -1.19 -8.95 -16.24
C ALA A 27 -0.08 -8.13 -15.59
N GLU A 28 0.34 -8.46 -14.38
CA GLU A 28 1.38 -7.72 -13.68
C GLU A 28 2.72 -7.77 -14.44
N GLU A 29 3.12 -8.94 -14.92
CA GLU A 29 4.33 -9.13 -15.72
C GLU A 29 4.28 -8.31 -17.01
N THR A 30 3.22 -8.48 -17.79
CA THR A 30 3.04 -7.75 -19.05
C THR A 30 3.04 -6.23 -18.84
N MET A 31 2.40 -5.76 -17.77
CA MET A 31 2.25 -4.35 -17.51
C MET A 31 3.49 -3.71 -16.88
N ARG A 32 4.39 -4.49 -16.27
CA ARG A 32 5.72 -4.01 -15.86
C ARG A 32 6.57 -3.63 -17.07
N GLU A 33 6.47 -4.39 -18.16
CA GLU A 33 7.27 -4.16 -19.36
C GLU A 33 6.68 -3.06 -20.27
N LYS A 34 5.35 -3.06 -20.44
CA LYS A 34 4.70 -2.21 -21.47
C LYS A 34 4.35 -0.81 -21.00
N VAL A 35 4.04 -0.61 -19.71
CA VAL A 35 3.56 0.68 -19.21
C VAL A 35 4.74 1.57 -18.81
N LYS A 36 4.83 2.73 -19.45
CA LYS A 36 5.85 3.75 -19.15
C LYS A 36 5.19 4.99 -18.54
N HIS A 37 5.96 5.77 -17.80
CA HIS A 37 5.51 7.03 -17.21
C HIS A 37 5.48 8.15 -18.27
N GLU A 38 4.44 8.14 -19.11
CA GLU A 38 4.30 9.01 -20.27
C GLU A 38 2.87 9.56 -20.41
N ASP A 39 2.69 10.53 -21.31
CA ASP A 39 1.38 11.12 -21.63
C ASP A 39 0.67 10.24 -22.67
N VAL A 40 -0.56 9.80 -22.38
CA VAL A 40 -1.27 8.82 -23.23
C VAL A 40 -2.69 9.25 -23.60
N ALA A 41 -3.23 8.68 -24.68
CA ALA A 41 -4.65 8.69 -25.00
C ALA A 41 -5.23 7.28 -24.81
N MET A 42 -6.26 7.15 -23.98
CA MET A 42 -6.93 5.89 -23.73
C MET A 42 -8.24 5.83 -24.50
N PHE A 43 -8.39 4.81 -25.34
CA PHE A 43 -9.59 4.61 -26.14
C PHE A 43 -10.57 3.69 -25.39
N VAL A 44 -11.77 4.21 -25.18
CA VAL A 44 -12.78 3.64 -24.29
C VAL A 44 -14.09 3.52 -25.05
N GLY A 45 -14.72 2.35 -25.08
CA GLY A 45 -15.93 2.14 -25.88
C GLY A 45 -16.37 0.70 -25.88
N SER A 46 -17.63 0.47 -26.25
CA SER A 46 -18.22 -0.86 -26.37
C SER A 46 -17.49 -1.74 -27.39
N THR A 47 -17.70 -3.05 -27.32
CA THR A 47 -17.26 -4.00 -28.36
C THR A 47 -17.89 -3.59 -29.69
N LYS A 48 -17.11 -3.60 -30.79
CA LYS A 48 -17.51 -3.14 -32.14
C LYS A 48 -17.80 -1.64 -32.30
N ALA A 49 -17.52 -0.80 -31.30
CA ALA A 49 -17.60 0.65 -31.44
C ALA A 49 -16.57 1.23 -32.44
N GLY A 50 -15.55 0.44 -32.84
CA GLY A 50 -14.55 0.84 -33.82
C GLY A 50 -13.20 1.28 -33.23
N LYS A 51 -12.92 0.99 -31.96
CA LYS A 51 -11.65 1.33 -31.27
C LYS A 51 -10.41 0.87 -32.03
N SER A 52 -10.27 -0.44 -32.28
CA SER A 52 -9.11 -1.01 -32.95
C SER A 52 -8.98 -0.52 -34.39
N THR A 53 -10.10 -0.27 -35.09
CA THR A 53 -10.10 0.39 -36.40
C THR A 53 -9.52 1.80 -36.32
N LEU A 54 -9.97 2.59 -35.34
CA LEU A 54 -9.52 3.96 -35.12
C LEU A 54 -8.04 4.03 -34.73
N ILE A 55 -7.57 3.09 -33.92
CA ILE A 55 -6.16 3.01 -33.52
C ILE A 55 -5.28 2.63 -34.71
N ASN A 56 -5.67 1.65 -35.53
CA ASN A 56 -4.95 1.34 -36.78
C ASN A 56 -4.86 2.57 -37.69
N TYR A 57 -5.95 3.33 -37.77
CA TYR A 57 -5.97 4.57 -38.53
C TYR A 57 -4.95 5.59 -38.00
N PHE A 58 -4.90 5.82 -36.68
CA PHE A 58 -3.91 6.71 -36.06
C PHE A 58 -2.46 6.23 -36.24
N ILE A 59 -2.21 4.92 -36.23
CA ILE A 59 -0.88 4.34 -36.50
C ILE A 59 -0.46 4.56 -37.97
N GLY A 60 -1.39 4.90 -38.85
CA GLY A 60 -1.14 5.10 -40.28
C GLY A 60 -1.29 3.83 -41.12
N ASN A 61 -1.93 2.79 -40.58
CA ASN A 61 -2.18 1.59 -41.34
C ASN A 61 -3.24 1.86 -42.42
N PRO A 62 -3.00 1.44 -43.68
CA PRO A 62 -3.99 1.58 -44.74
C PRO A 62 -5.21 0.69 -44.44
N LEU A 63 -6.40 1.30 -44.41
CA LEU A 63 -7.66 0.61 -44.16
C LEU A 63 -8.50 0.51 -45.44
N VAL A 64 -9.19 -0.60 -45.63
CA VAL A 64 -10.02 -0.87 -46.82
C VAL A 64 -11.38 -1.39 -46.38
N GLY A 65 -12.44 -0.76 -46.89
CA GLY A 65 -13.80 -1.28 -46.80
C GLY A 65 -14.04 -2.34 -47.86
N ARG A 66 -14.52 -3.52 -47.47
CA ARG A 66 -14.96 -4.59 -48.38
C ARG A 66 -16.39 -5.01 -48.03
N LYS A 67 -17.21 -5.26 -49.04
CA LYS A 67 -18.53 -5.87 -48.85
C LYS A 67 -18.33 -7.29 -48.32
N ASP A 68 -19.14 -7.68 -47.33
CA ASP A 68 -19.14 -9.02 -46.78
C ASP A 68 -19.65 -10.03 -47.81
N SER A 69 -18.74 -10.84 -48.37
CA SER A 69 -19.08 -11.85 -49.37
C SER A 69 -19.99 -12.95 -48.83
N ALA A 70 -20.10 -13.11 -47.50
CA ALA A 70 -21.02 -14.06 -46.88
C ALA A 70 -22.49 -13.58 -46.90
N VAL A 71 -22.74 -12.28 -47.08
CA VAL A 71 -24.10 -11.70 -47.07
C VAL A 71 -24.49 -11.31 -48.50
N LYS A 72 -25.35 -12.12 -49.13
CA LYS A 72 -25.92 -11.81 -50.45
C LYS A 72 -27.14 -10.88 -50.30
N GLY A 73 -27.22 -9.83 -51.11
CA GLY A 73 -28.39 -8.95 -51.21
C GLY A 73 -28.11 -7.45 -51.03
N LYS A 74 -29.18 -6.64 -51.08
CA LYS A 74 -29.15 -5.16 -51.03
C LYS A 74 -28.59 -4.60 -49.70
N PHE A 75 -28.52 -5.44 -48.66
CA PHE A 75 -28.04 -5.11 -47.31
C PHE A 75 -26.63 -5.63 -47.02
N ASN A 76 -25.81 -5.91 -48.04
CA ASN A 76 -24.44 -6.38 -47.81
C ASN A 76 -23.59 -5.30 -47.10
N PRO A 77 -23.27 -5.47 -45.80
CA PRO A 77 -22.56 -4.45 -45.04
C PRO A 77 -21.10 -4.38 -45.48
N THR A 78 -20.55 -3.17 -45.52
CA THR A 78 -19.11 -2.98 -45.72
C THR A 78 -18.39 -3.17 -44.39
N LYS A 79 -17.48 -4.14 -44.34
CA LYS A 79 -16.56 -4.39 -43.22
C LYS A 79 -15.22 -3.73 -43.50
N VAL A 80 -14.53 -3.29 -42.45
CA VAL A 80 -13.22 -2.64 -42.55
C VAL A 80 -12.12 -3.64 -42.25
N TYR A 81 -11.09 -3.65 -43.09
CA TYR A 81 -9.92 -4.51 -42.97
C TYR A 81 -8.64 -3.69 -43.05
N LYS A 82 -7.55 -4.23 -42.50
CA LYS A 82 -6.20 -3.74 -42.81
C LYS A 82 -5.86 -4.14 -44.25
N ALA A 83 -5.35 -3.20 -45.05
CA ALA A 83 -4.95 -3.47 -46.43
C ALA A 83 -3.68 -4.32 -46.51
N SER A 84 -2.85 -4.26 -45.46
CA SER A 84 -1.57 -4.95 -45.32
C SER A 84 -1.51 -5.76 -44.02
N SER A 85 -0.50 -6.63 -43.92
CA SER A 85 -0.12 -7.31 -42.68
C SER A 85 0.63 -6.41 -41.69
N ALA A 86 0.44 -5.08 -41.77
CA ALA A 86 1.12 -4.14 -40.89
C ALA A 86 0.76 -4.38 -39.41
N GLU A 87 1.74 -4.11 -38.55
CA GLU A 87 1.58 -4.16 -37.09
C GLU A 87 0.48 -3.18 -36.65
N GLY A 88 -0.37 -3.64 -35.75
CA GLY A 88 -1.53 -2.88 -35.29
C GLY A 88 -2.57 -3.82 -34.71
N PRO A 89 -3.53 -3.29 -33.92
CA PRO A 89 -4.52 -4.12 -33.26
C PRO A 89 -5.37 -4.84 -34.31
N GLU A 90 -5.83 -6.05 -33.98
CA GLU A 90 -6.69 -6.79 -34.90
C GLU A 90 -8.07 -6.14 -34.99
N ILE A 91 -8.59 -6.02 -36.21
CA ILE A 91 -9.94 -5.50 -36.44
C ILE A 91 -10.90 -6.70 -36.41
N GLY A 92 -11.42 -7.00 -35.22
CA GLY A 92 -12.38 -8.09 -35.03
C GLY A 92 -13.72 -7.83 -35.72
N CYS A 93 -14.18 -8.79 -36.52
CA CYS A 93 -15.51 -8.79 -37.13
C CYS A 93 -16.54 -9.65 -36.37
N GLU A 94 -16.10 -10.39 -35.34
CA GLU A 94 -16.91 -11.37 -34.60
C GLU A 94 -17.58 -10.75 -33.38
N SER A 95 -18.58 -11.44 -32.79
CA SER A 95 -19.36 -10.99 -31.63
C SER A 95 -18.53 -10.82 -30.34
N ALA A 96 -17.42 -11.53 -30.21
CA ALA A 96 -16.58 -11.49 -29.01
C ALA A 96 -15.38 -10.52 -29.19
N SER A 97 -14.94 -9.86 -28.10
CA SER A 97 -13.84 -8.89 -28.13
C SER A 97 -12.50 -9.53 -28.52
N ALA A 98 -11.85 -9.15 -29.61
CA ALA A 98 -10.52 -9.69 -29.94
C ALA A 98 -9.45 -9.31 -28.90
N THR A 99 -9.63 -8.18 -28.21
CA THR A 99 -8.66 -7.64 -27.24
C THR A 99 -8.97 -8.14 -25.83
N THR A 100 -8.16 -9.08 -25.33
CA THR A 100 -8.20 -9.59 -23.93
C THR A 100 -7.18 -8.92 -23.02
N MET A 101 -6.16 -8.28 -23.62
CA MET A 101 -5.07 -7.61 -22.94
C MET A 101 -4.85 -6.23 -23.59
N PRO A 102 -4.64 -5.17 -22.80
CA PRO A 102 -4.37 -3.86 -23.37
C PRO A 102 -3.13 -3.86 -24.25
N SER A 103 -3.19 -3.12 -25.35
CA SER A 103 -2.05 -2.95 -26.25
C SER A 103 -1.68 -1.48 -26.38
N ARG A 104 -0.37 -1.21 -26.31
CA ARG A 104 0.22 0.12 -26.43
C ARG A 104 0.64 0.35 -27.87
N TRP A 105 0.25 1.48 -28.42
CA TRP A 105 0.55 1.88 -29.79
C TRP A 105 1.08 3.32 -29.84
N ILE A 106 1.84 3.65 -30.88
CA ILE A 106 2.31 5.02 -31.13
C ILE A 106 1.70 5.44 -32.45
N ALA A 107 0.99 6.57 -32.45
CA ALA A 107 0.40 7.12 -33.66
C ALA A 107 1.52 7.54 -34.64
N SER A 108 1.23 7.57 -35.94
CA SER A 108 2.18 8.04 -36.93
C SER A 108 2.56 9.51 -36.71
N GLU A 109 3.64 9.96 -37.35
CA GLU A 109 4.11 11.36 -37.27
C GLU A 109 3.02 12.36 -37.68
N LYS A 110 2.13 11.99 -38.62
CA LYS A 110 0.93 12.76 -39.00
C LYS A 110 0.08 13.15 -37.78
N PHE A 111 0.07 12.31 -36.75
CA PHE A 111 -0.69 12.48 -35.52
C PHE A 111 0.21 12.77 -34.31
N SER A 112 1.41 13.32 -34.55
CA SER A 112 2.31 13.84 -33.51
C SER A 112 2.75 12.78 -32.49
N ASN A 113 2.93 11.53 -32.93
CA ASN A 113 3.47 10.43 -32.12
C ASN A 113 2.71 10.21 -30.79
N LEU A 114 1.38 10.43 -30.80
CA LEU A 114 0.52 10.21 -29.65
C LEU A 114 0.60 8.75 -29.19
N VAL A 115 0.93 8.53 -27.91
CA VAL A 115 0.88 7.19 -27.31
C VAL A 115 -0.56 6.83 -27.02
N MET A 116 -1.02 5.68 -27.52
CA MET A 116 -2.40 5.24 -27.43
C MET A 116 -2.48 3.88 -26.75
N TRP A 117 -3.53 3.69 -25.96
CA TRP A 117 -3.86 2.38 -25.38
C TRP A 117 -5.18 1.88 -25.97
N ASP A 118 -5.13 0.71 -26.61
CA ASP A 118 -6.32 -0.09 -26.91
C ASP A 118 -6.64 -0.93 -25.69
N CYS A 119 -7.60 -0.49 -24.88
CA CYS A 119 -8.03 -1.23 -23.71
C CYS A 119 -9.15 -2.22 -24.09
N PRO A 120 -9.20 -3.41 -23.46
CA PRO A 120 -10.41 -4.22 -23.48
C PRO A 120 -11.60 -3.36 -23.01
N GLY A 121 -12.79 -3.58 -23.57
CA GLY A 121 -13.95 -2.76 -23.24
C GLY A 121 -14.28 -2.80 -21.75
N PHE A 122 -14.75 -1.69 -21.18
CA PHE A 122 -15.19 -1.60 -19.77
C PHE A 122 -16.37 -2.53 -19.43
N CYS A 123 -16.97 -3.18 -20.44
CA CYS A 123 -18.13 -4.04 -20.33
C CYS A 123 -17.92 -5.38 -21.06
N ASP A 124 -16.70 -5.91 -21.05
CA ASP A 124 -16.47 -7.26 -21.59
C ASP A 124 -17.23 -8.29 -20.73
N ASN A 125 -18.06 -9.10 -21.38
CA ASN A 125 -19.01 -10.04 -20.75
C ASN A 125 -18.53 -11.50 -20.81
N ARG A 126 -17.23 -11.73 -21.05
CA ARG A 126 -16.61 -13.06 -21.09
C ARG A 126 -16.49 -13.76 -19.73
N GLY A 127 -17.09 -13.19 -18.70
CA GLY A 127 -17.20 -13.76 -17.37
C GLY A 127 -16.43 -12.98 -16.31
N PRO A 128 -16.63 -13.32 -15.02
CA PRO A 128 -16.09 -12.56 -13.90
C PRO A 128 -14.57 -12.42 -13.91
N ALA A 129 -13.83 -13.50 -14.16
CA ALA A 129 -12.35 -13.45 -14.15
C ALA A 129 -11.80 -12.45 -15.17
N GLN A 130 -12.31 -12.45 -16.40
CA GLN A 130 -11.88 -11.50 -17.43
C GLN A 130 -12.30 -10.06 -17.08
N ALA A 131 -13.51 -9.85 -16.58
CA ALA A 131 -13.97 -8.52 -16.16
C ALA A 131 -13.08 -7.93 -15.07
N ILE A 132 -12.73 -8.74 -14.06
CA ILE A 132 -11.81 -8.36 -12.97
C ILE A 132 -10.40 -8.09 -13.51
N THR A 133 -9.90 -8.94 -14.42
CA THR A 133 -8.57 -8.77 -15.03
C THR A 133 -8.51 -7.49 -15.86
N ASN A 134 -9.55 -7.17 -16.62
CA ASN A 134 -9.66 -5.91 -17.36
C ASN A 134 -9.65 -4.69 -16.42
N ALA A 135 -10.37 -4.78 -15.29
CA ALA A 135 -10.38 -3.74 -14.28
C ALA A 135 -8.98 -3.54 -13.67
N TYR A 136 -8.25 -4.62 -13.40
CA TYR A 136 -6.84 -4.58 -12.96
C TYR A 136 -5.96 -3.87 -13.97
N TYR A 137 -6.04 -4.25 -15.25
CA TYR A 137 -5.27 -3.63 -16.32
C TYR A 137 -5.46 -2.11 -16.38
N ILE A 138 -6.71 -1.65 -16.41
CA ILE A 138 -7.03 -0.21 -16.50
C ILE A 138 -6.51 0.53 -15.28
N HIS A 139 -6.74 -0.01 -14.07
CA HIS A 139 -6.24 0.58 -12.84
C HIS A 139 -4.72 0.70 -12.87
N HIS A 140 -4.01 -0.36 -13.24
CA HIS A 140 -2.56 -0.38 -13.28
C HIS A 140 -1.97 0.56 -14.34
N ILE A 141 -2.64 0.76 -15.47
CA ILE A 141 -2.28 1.82 -16.44
C ILE A 141 -2.35 3.17 -15.74
N PHE A 142 -3.48 3.50 -15.13
CA PHE A 142 -3.69 4.80 -14.49
C PHE A 142 -2.73 5.10 -13.34
N GLN A 143 -2.29 4.08 -12.60
CA GLN A 143 -1.31 4.27 -11.51
C GLN A 143 0.12 4.57 -12.00
N LYS A 144 0.45 4.30 -13.27
CA LYS A 144 1.82 4.38 -13.79
C LYS A 144 2.05 5.47 -14.83
N ILE A 145 1.04 5.81 -15.62
CA ILE A 145 1.15 6.86 -16.64
C ILE A 145 1.29 8.25 -16.02
N LYS A 146 1.83 9.21 -16.78
CA LYS A 146 2.00 10.60 -16.32
C LYS A 146 0.71 11.40 -16.44
N SER A 147 0.00 11.22 -17.54
CA SER A 147 -1.28 11.88 -17.76
C SER A 147 -2.09 11.15 -18.83
N VAL A 148 -3.41 11.33 -18.83
CA VAL A 148 -4.30 10.69 -19.80
C VAL A 148 -5.28 11.65 -20.43
N LYS A 149 -5.54 11.44 -21.71
CA LYS A 149 -6.74 11.90 -22.42
C LYS A 149 -7.67 10.72 -22.63
N ILE A 150 -8.97 10.88 -22.36
CA ILE A 150 -9.93 9.79 -22.53
C ILE A 150 -10.72 10.01 -23.82
N VAL A 151 -10.65 9.04 -24.73
CA VAL A 151 -11.35 9.08 -26.01
C VAL A 151 -12.50 8.07 -25.98
N LEU A 152 -13.72 8.57 -25.84
CA LEU A 152 -14.94 7.77 -25.88
C LEU A 152 -15.26 7.46 -27.35
N VAL A 153 -15.20 6.20 -27.73
CA VAL A 153 -15.54 5.73 -29.08
C VAL A 153 -16.95 5.17 -29.06
N VAL A 154 -17.85 5.79 -29.82
CA VAL A 154 -19.29 5.52 -29.80
C VAL A 154 -19.77 5.20 -31.22
N ASP A 155 -20.47 4.09 -31.41
CA ASP A 155 -21.18 3.84 -32.67
C ASP A 155 -22.40 4.76 -32.73
N LEU A 156 -22.54 5.59 -33.77
CA LEU A 156 -23.68 6.51 -33.86
C LEU A 156 -25.03 5.76 -33.81
N ASN A 157 -25.07 4.52 -34.30
CA ASN A 157 -26.29 3.69 -34.26
C ASN A 157 -26.73 3.35 -32.83
N ASP A 158 -25.81 3.37 -31.86
CA ASP A 158 -26.12 3.21 -30.45
C ASP A 158 -26.88 4.42 -29.90
N ILE A 159 -26.94 5.56 -30.58
CA ILE A 159 -27.74 6.70 -30.13
C ILE A 159 -29.04 6.83 -30.93
N ILE A 160 -28.98 6.75 -32.26
CA ILE A 160 -30.13 7.08 -33.12
C ILE A 160 -31.21 5.98 -33.20
N GLN A 161 -30.86 4.70 -33.06
CA GLN A 161 -31.81 3.58 -33.29
C GLN A 161 -32.59 3.15 -32.04
N HIS A 162 -32.89 4.08 -31.12
CA HIS A 162 -33.46 3.78 -29.80
C HIS A 162 -32.64 2.81 -28.94
N LYS A 163 -31.35 2.63 -29.27
CA LYS A 163 -30.40 1.76 -28.57
C LYS A 163 -29.45 2.53 -27.65
N ILE A 164 -29.94 3.61 -27.03
CA ILE A 164 -29.12 4.51 -26.21
C ILE A 164 -28.43 3.82 -25.03
N ASN A 165 -28.94 2.67 -24.57
CA ASN A 165 -28.40 1.92 -23.44
C ASN A 165 -26.89 1.65 -23.53
N PRO A 166 -26.32 1.10 -24.63
CA PRO A 166 -24.88 1.01 -24.82
C PRO A 166 -24.08 2.29 -24.54
N PHE A 167 -24.60 3.45 -24.96
CA PHE A 167 -23.96 4.74 -24.67
C PHE A 167 -24.08 5.13 -23.19
N ILE A 168 -25.26 4.92 -22.57
CA ILE A 168 -25.45 5.17 -21.13
C ILE A 168 -24.56 4.25 -20.29
N THR A 169 -24.43 2.98 -20.66
CA THR A 169 -23.54 2.02 -20.01
C THR A 169 -22.09 2.48 -20.12
N LEU A 170 -21.65 2.94 -21.28
CA LEU A 170 -20.30 3.51 -21.46
C LEU A 170 -20.06 4.71 -20.53
N LEU A 171 -21.00 5.66 -20.46
CA LEU A 171 -20.90 6.82 -19.59
C LEU A 171 -20.86 6.40 -18.11
N THR A 172 -21.70 5.44 -17.73
CA THR A 172 -21.76 4.90 -16.36
C THR A 172 -20.45 4.20 -15.99
N SER A 173 -19.86 3.42 -16.91
CA SER A 173 -18.56 2.77 -16.69
C SER A 173 -17.46 3.79 -16.47
N VAL A 174 -17.44 4.85 -17.26
CA VAL A 174 -16.48 5.96 -17.10
C VAL A 174 -16.71 6.65 -15.75
N GLU A 175 -17.95 7.04 -15.46
CA GLU A 175 -18.31 7.63 -14.16
C GLU A 175 -17.87 6.77 -12.98
N ASN A 176 -18.01 5.45 -13.04
CA ASN A 176 -17.60 4.59 -11.93
C ASN A 176 -16.08 4.58 -11.69
N VAL A 177 -15.29 4.78 -12.75
CA VAL A 177 -13.83 4.85 -12.66
C VAL A 177 -13.39 6.17 -12.02
N PHE A 178 -14.00 7.27 -12.45
CA PHE A 178 -13.66 8.62 -12.01
C PHE A 178 -14.42 9.06 -10.74
N LYS A 179 -15.52 8.37 -10.40
CA LYS A 179 -16.50 8.70 -9.35
C LYS A 179 -16.87 10.19 -9.39
N GLU A 180 -17.05 10.80 -8.22
CA GLU A 180 -17.37 12.23 -8.06
C GLU A 180 -16.30 13.17 -8.64
N LYS A 181 -15.08 12.66 -8.91
CA LYS A 181 -13.99 13.46 -9.49
C LYS A 181 -14.09 13.60 -11.01
N ILE A 182 -15.06 12.94 -11.65
CA ILE A 182 -15.27 13.03 -13.10
C ILE A 182 -15.50 14.46 -13.57
N GLU A 183 -16.14 15.31 -12.76
CA GLU A 183 -16.39 16.73 -13.12
C GLU A 183 -15.10 17.50 -13.37
N GLN A 184 -14.05 17.19 -12.60
CA GLN A 184 -12.71 17.78 -12.77
C GLN A 184 -12.00 17.27 -14.03
N CYS A 185 -12.52 16.19 -14.64
CA CYS A 185 -11.93 15.53 -15.78
C CYS A 185 -12.67 15.81 -17.10
N TYR A 186 -13.83 16.49 -17.10
CA TYR A 186 -14.66 16.68 -18.30
C TYR A 186 -13.88 17.21 -19.51
N SER A 187 -13.03 18.23 -19.30
CA SER A 187 -12.20 18.79 -20.37
C SER A 187 -11.20 17.80 -20.96
N SER A 188 -10.91 16.70 -20.27
CA SER A 188 -9.98 15.65 -20.70
C SER A 188 -10.65 14.52 -21.50
N PHE A 189 -11.97 14.60 -21.69
CA PHE A 189 -12.72 13.68 -22.54
C PHE A 189 -12.87 14.24 -23.95
N ALA A 190 -12.73 13.36 -24.93
CA ALA A 190 -13.21 13.54 -26.30
C ALA A 190 -14.21 12.44 -26.62
N VAL A 191 -15.23 12.74 -27.44
CA VAL A 191 -16.15 11.73 -27.96
C VAL A 191 -16.03 11.63 -29.47
N ILE A 192 -15.77 10.41 -29.95
CA ILE A 192 -15.62 10.09 -31.36
C ILE A 192 -16.77 9.20 -31.80
N PHE A 193 -17.64 9.74 -32.64
CA PHE A 193 -18.71 8.98 -33.27
C PHE A 193 -18.18 8.21 -34.48
N THR A 194 -18.40 6.91 -34.51
CA THR A 194 -18.03 6.05 -35.64
C THR A 194 -19.25 5.65 -36.44
N LYS A 195 -19.00 5.15 -37.67
CA LYS A 195 -20.03 4.68 -38.60
C LYS A 195 -21.06 5.75 -38.93
N VAL A 196 -20.63 7.01 -38.93
CA VAL A 196 -21.49 8.16 -39.21
C VAL A 196 -21.84 8.18 -40.70
N PRO A 197 -23.13 8.05 -41.09
CA PRO A 197 -23.52 8.17 -42.49
C PRO A 197 -23.32 9.61 -42.98
N PHE A 198 -23.36 9.85 -44.28
CA PHE A 198 -23.30 11.22 -44.81
C PHE A 198 -24.57 12.00 -44.48
N GLU A 199 -25.72 11.33 -44.59
CA GLU A 199 -27.04 11.88 -44.40
C GLU A 199 -27.93 10.90 -43.60
N ILE A 200 -28.86 11.44 -42.82
CA ILE A 200 -29.96 10.72 -42.16
C ILE A 200 -31.23 11.51 -42.43
N GLU A 201 -32.25 10.89 -43.05
CA GLU A 201 -33.52 11.57 -43.35
C GLU A 201 -33.34 12.90 -44.10
N GLU A 202 -32.42 12.92 -45.08
CA GLU A 202 -32.04 14.08 -45.91
C GLU A 202 -31.20 15.15 -45.18
N ASP A 203 -31.03 15.05 -43.86
CA ASP A 203 -30.13 15.93 -43.10
C ASP A 203 -28.68 15.49 -43.21
N LYS A 204 -27.80 16.41 -43.59
CA LYS A 204 -26.35 16.20 -43.54
C LYS A 204 -25.93 15.96 -42.08
N VAL A 205 -25.22 14.86 -41.84
CA VAL A 205 -24.69 14.55 -40.52
C VAL A 205 -23.34 15.24 -40.35
N ASP A 206 -23.29 16.31 -39.56
CA ASP A 206 -22.08 16.99 -39.13
C ASP A 206 -22.05 17.19 -37.61
N ILE A 207 -21.14 18.04 -37.10
CA ILE A 207 -20.98 18.24 -35.66
C ILE A 207 -22.26 18.84 -35.04
N ASP A 208 -22.90 19.79 -35.72
CA ASP A 208 -24.11 20.44 -35.21
C ASP A 208 -25.27 19.44 -35.11
N TYR A 209 -25.39 18.54 -36.09
CA TYR A 209 -26.33 17.43 -36.03
C TYR A 209 -26.05 16.47 -34.85
N LEU A 210 -24.77 16.13 -34.60
CA LEU A 210 -24.39 15.28 -33.47
C LEU A 210 -24.68 15.95 -32.11
N VAL A 211 -24.43 17.26 -32.00
CA VAL A 211 -24.77 18.07 -30.82
C VAL A 211 -26.28 18.06 -30.59
N ASP A 212 -27.07 18.26 -31.64
CA ASP A 212 -28.54 18.21 -31.58
C ASP A 212 -29.06 16.83 -31.14
N ILE A 213 -28.49 15.74 -31.67
CA ILE A 213 -28.81 14.38 -31.23
C ILE A 213 -28.54 14.20 -29.73
N LEU A 214 -27.38 14.63 -29.23
CA LEU A 214 -27.05 14.51 -27.81
C LEU A 214 -28.05 15.31 -26.95
N ARG A 215 -28.41 16.53 -27.38
CA ARG A 215 -29.45 17.33 -26.71
C ARG A 215 -30.80 16.63 -26.67
N ARG A 216 -31.29 16.14 -27.81
CA ARG A 216 -32.62 15.53 -27.91
C ARG A 216 -32.69 14.17 -27.22
N GLN A 217 -31.75 13.28 -27.55
CA GLN A 217 -31.79 11.88 -27.11
C GLN A 217 -31.37 11.72 -25.65
N VAL A 218 -30.40 12.51 -25.18
CA VAL A 218 -29.83 12.33 -23.82
C VAL A 218 -30.33 13.39 -22.85
N LEU A 219 -30.14 14.67 -23.18
CA LEU A 219 -30.36 15.77 -22.22
C LEU A 219 -31.85 16.12 -22.05
N SER A 220 -32.63 16.07 -23.13
CA SER A 220 -34.06 16.42 -23.10
C SER A 220 -34.94 15.26 -22.66
N SER A 221 -34.42 14.04 -22.63
CA SER A 221 -35.17 12.86 -22.23
C SER A 221 -35.25 12.76 -20.71
N SER A 222 -36.44 12.92 -20.16
CA SER A 222 -36.74 12.67 -18.74
C SER A 222 -36.90 11.19 -18.42
N ALA A 223 -37.10 10.34 -19.43
CA ALA A 223 -37.31 8.90 -19.28
C ALA A 223 -36.01 8.10 -19.13
N LEU A 224 -34.85 8.70 -19.40
CA LEU A 224 -33.57 8.01 -19.29
C LEU A 224 -33.07 8.00 -17.85
N SER A 225 -32.80 6.80 -17.34
CA SER A 225 -32.05 6.59 -16.11
C SER A 225 -30.56 6.83 -16.37
N ILE A 226 -30.15 8.09 -16.33
CA ILE A 226 -28.75 8.54 -16.42
C ILE A 226 -28.43 9.36 -15.17
N SER A 227 -27.23 9.18 -14.62
CA SER A 227 -26.78 9.96 -13.46
C SER A 227 -26.64 11.45 -13.80
N LYS A 228 -26.57 12.29 -12.75
CA LYS A 228 -26.24 13.70 -12.88
C LYS A 228 -24.86 13.91 -13.53
N TYR A 229 -23.85 13.13 -13.15
CA TYR A 229 -22.49 13.28 -13.65
C TYR A 229 -22.35 12.88 -15.12
N SER A 230 -23.00 11.80 -15.54
CA SER A 230 -23.02 11.38 -16.95
C SER A 230 -23.80 12.39 -17.80
N ARG A 231 -24.91 12.93 -17.29
CA ARG A 231 -25.67 14.00 -17.96
C ARG A 231 -24.84 15.28 -18.11
N ASN A 232 -24.12 15.69 -17.07
CA ASN A 232 -23.21 16.83 -17.10
C ASN A 232 -22.03 16.64 -18.06
N LEU A 233 -21.49 15.42 -18.19
CA LEU A 233 -20.47 15.11 -19.20
C LEU A 233 -21.02 15.26 -20.63
N VAL A 234 -22.26 14.81 -20.88
CA VAL A 234 -22.91 15.01 -22.19
C VAL A 234 -23.20 16.48 -22.44
N GLN A 235 -23.64 17.23 -21.43
CA GLN A 235 -23.79 18.68 -21.50
C GLN A 235 -22.46 19.36 -21.85
N PHE A 236 -21.35 18.92 -21.24
CA PHE A 236 -20.02 19.41 -21.59
C PHE A 236 -19.70 19.22 -23.07
N PHE A 237 -19.99 18.06 -23.68
CA PHE A 237 -19.77 17.86 -25.12
C PHE A 237 -20.63 18.78 -25.99
N VAL A 238 -21.88 19.02 -25.58
CA VAL A 238 -22.80 19.96 -26.25
C VAL A 238 -22.28 21.40 -26.19
N ASP A 239 -21.71 21.80 -25.05
CA ASP A 239 -21.17 23.16 -24.85
C ASP A 239 -19.77 23.34 -25.46
N HIS A 240 -19.06 22.24 -25.70
CA HIS A 240 -17.71 22.22 -26.27
C HIS A 240 -17.63 21.32 -27.52
N PRO A 241 -18.25 21.70 -28.66
CA PRO A 241 -18.28 20.86 -29.86
C PRO A 241 -16.89 20.48 -30.41
N ARG A 242 -15.84 21.23 -30.05
CA ARG A 242 -14.46 20.89 -30.40
C ARG A 242 -14.00 19.54 -29.83
N ASN A 243 -14.60 19.09 -28.72
CA ASN A 243 -14.33 17.78 -28.11
C ASN A 243 -15.12 16.64 -28.78
N ILE A 244 -15.89 16.94 -29.83
CA ILE A 244 -16.61 15.98 -30.66
C ILE A 244 -15.87 15.80 -31.98
N GLY A 245 -15.55 14.55 -32.30
CA GLY A 245 -15.07 14.15 -33.62
C GLY A 245 -15.93 13.04 -34.19
N PHE A 246 -15.80 12.77 -35.48
CA PHE A 246 -16.43 11.58 -36.05
C PHE A 246 -15.68 11.00 -37.24
N VAL A 247 -15.99 9.72 -37.51
CA VAL A 247 -15.47 8.93 -38.62
C VAL A 247 -16.66 8.44 -39.45
N ARG A 248 -16.64 8.73 -40.75
CA ARG A 248 -17.70 8.29 -41.66
C ARG A 248 -17.78 6.77 -41.72
N LYS A 249 -18.99 6.28 -41.99
CA LYS A 249 -19.23 4.86 -42.31
C LYS A 249 -18.40 4.48 -43.53
N ALA A 250 -17.63 3.39 -43.40
CA ALA A 250 -16.80 2.90 -44.48
C ALA A 250 -17.65 2.55 -45.70
N THR A 251 -17.22 3.03 -46.86
CA THR A 251 -17.69 2.62 -48.18
C THR A 251 -16.71 1.59 -48.76
N GLY A 252 -17.10 0.91 -49.84
CA GLY A 252 -16.19 -0.02 -50.51
C GLY A 252 -14.98 0.71 -51.08
N GLY A 253 -13.77 0.18 -50.85
CA GLY A 253 -12.53 0.77 -51.33
C GLY A 253 -11.60 1.24 -50.21
N VAL A 254 -10.55 1.98 -50.58
CA VAL A 254 -9.56 2.52 -49.65
C VAL A 254 -10.22 3.63 -48.81
N ILE A 255 -10.04 3.55 -47.50
CA ILE A 255 -10.47 4.59 -46.55
C ILE A 255 -9.40 5.69 -46.59
N SER A 256 -9.67 6.79 -47.30
CA SER A 256 -8.78 7.96 -47.42
C SER A 256 -9.02 8.99 -46.32
N GLY A 257 -8.11 9.98 -46.19
CA GLY A 257 -8.12 11.01 -45.14
C GLY A 257 -9.33 11.96 -45.14
N ASP A 258 -10.13 11.99 -46.20
CA ASP A 258 -11.35 12.84 -46.29
C ASP A 258 -12.52 12.33 -45.42
N ILE A 259 -12.32 11.20 -44.73
CA ILE A 259 -13.28 10.55 -43.83
C ILE A 259 -13.27 11.19 -42.42
N GLU A 260 -12.31 12.08 -42.17
CA GLU A 260 -12.07 12.73 -40.88
C GLU A 260 -12.67 14.14 -40.83
N VAL A 261 -13.68 14.34 -39.98
CA VAL A 261 -14.06 15.70 -39.58
C VAL A 261 -13.76 15.83 -38.10
N ASN A 262 -12.83 16.73 -37.78
CA ASN A 262 -12.50 17.14 -36.41
C ASN A 262 -11.94 16.01 -35.50
N LEU A 263 -11.60 14.83 -36.03
CA LEU A 263 -11.11 13.68 -35.25
C LEU A 263 -9.84 14.01 -34.45
N LEU A 264 -8.79 14.44 -35.15
CA LEU A 264 -7.51 14.77 -34.51
C LEU A 264 -7.63 15.99 -33.60
N GLN A 265 -8.43 16.96 -34.00
CA GLN A 265 -8.66 18.18 -33.24
C GLN A 265 -9.35 17.86 -31.90
N ALA A 266 -10.38 17.00 -31.90
CA ALA A 266 -11.06 16.59 -30.67
C ALA A 266 -10.12 15.91 -29.67
N VAL A 267 -9.25 15.02 -30.14
CA VAL A 267 -8.24 14.38 -29.28
C VAL A 267 -7.17 15.38 -28.82
N ARG A 268 -6.80 16.37 -29.66
CA ARG A 268 -5.82 17.40 -29.30
C ARG A 268 -6.36 18.39 -28.27
N ASP A 269 -7.61 18.83 -28.43
CA ASP A 269 -8.26 19.83 -27.57
C ASP A 269 -8.69 19.28 -26.22
N ALA A 270 -8.88 17.96 -26.10
CA ALA A 270 -8.99 17.32 -24.81
C ALA A 270 -7.75 17.64 -23.96
N THR A 271 -7.97 18.18 -22.75
CA THR A 271 -6.93 18.39 -21.77
C THR A 271 -6.42 17.06 -21.22
N ARG A 272 -5.38 17.12 -20.39
CA ARG A 272 -4.84 15.93 -19.73
C ARG A 272 -5.33 15.88 -18.29
N VAL A 273 -5.73 14.68 -17.85
CA VAL A 273 -5.92 14.40 -16.43
C VAL A 273 -4.54 14.33 -15.78
N PRO A 274 -4.24 15.14 -14.75
CA PRO A 274 -2.93 15.13 -14.10
C PRO A 274 -2.74 13.87 -13.25
N ASP A 275 -1.48 13.43 -13.11
CA ASP A 275 -1.04 12.29 -12.28
C ASP A 275 -1.62 12.32 -10.86
N THR A 276 -1.68 13.51 -10.25
CA THR A 276 -2.22 13.68 -8.90
C THR A 276 -3.67 13.25 -8.78
N LEU A 277 -4.47 13.41 -9.84
CA LEU A 277 -5.86 12.99 -9.88
C LEU A 277 -5.98 11.52 -10.28
N LEU A 278 -5.13 11.06 -11.20
CA LEU A 278 -5.03 9.65 -11.64
C LEU A 278 -4.81 8.68 -10.49
N LYS A 279 -3.88 9.01 -9.60
CA LYS A 279 -3.55 8.20 -8.41
C LYS A 279 -4.72 8.07 -7.42
N GLN A 280 -5.70 8.96 -7.51
CA GLN A 280 -6.87 8.94 -6.64
C GLN A 280 -8.07 8.23 -7.26
N PHE A 281 -7.92 7.63 -8.46
CA PHE A 281 -8.99 6.90 -9.12
C PHE A 281 -9.22 5.55 -8.48
N SER A 282 -10.50 5.23 -8.39
CA SER A 282 -10.95 3.95 -7.88
C SER A 282 -10.83 2.89 -8.97
N PHE A 283 -10.93 1.64 -8.57
CA PHE A 283 -11.07 0.57 -9.55
C PHE A 283 -12.34 0.79 -10.40
N PRO A 284 -12.31 0.41 -11.69
CA PRO A 284 -13.50 0.36 -12.51
C PRO A 284 -14.61 -0.45 -11.83
N SER A 285 -15.87 -0.02 -11.96
CA SER A 285 -16.97 -0.86 -11.49
C SER A 285 -16.98 -2.16 -12.27
N ILE A 286 -17.06 -3.26 -11.54
CA ILE A 286 -17.41 -4.57 -12.08
C ILE A 286 -18.93 -4.77 -11.98
N ASP A 287 -19.46 -5.66 -12.84
CA ASP A 287 -20.88 -6.02 -12.84
C ASP A 287 -21.29 -6.76 -11.55
N SER A 288 -22.59 -6.88 -11.30
CA SER A 288 -23.12 -7.48 -10.08
C SER A 288 -22.70 -8.94 -9.91
N ASP A 289 -22.62 -9.73 -10.98
CA ASP A 289 -22.25 -11.13 -10.91
C ASP A 289 -20.77 -11.27 -10.54
N SER A 290 -19.92 -10.40 -11.11
CA SER A 290 -18.51 -10.28 -10.72
C SER A 290 -18.35 -9.85 -9.26
N LYS A 291 -19.20 -8.95 -8.75
CA LYS A 291 -19.17 -8.56 -7.33
C LYS A 291 -19.52 -9.72 -6.42
N VAL A 292 -20.62 -10.43 -6.70
CA VAL A 292 -21.04 -11.60 -5.91
C VAL A 292 -19.93 -12.65 -5.90
N PHE A 293 -19.37 -12.96 -7.07
CA PHE A 293 -18.21 -13.86 -7.17
C PHE A 293 -17.01 -13.38 -6.35
N LEU A 294 -16.67 -12.08 -6.40
CA LEU A 294 -15.58 -11.54 -5.59
C LEU A 294 -15.84 -11.60 -4.10
N PHE A 295 -17.09 -11.43 -3.65
CA PHE A 295 -17.45 -11.62 -2.24
C PHE A 295 -17.24 -13.07 -1.80
N GLU A 296 -17.64 -14.05 -2.63
CA GLU A 296 -17.41 -15.47 -2.36
C GLU A 296 -15.90 -15.77 -2.28
N VAL A 297 -15.14 -15.32 -3.27
CA VAL A 297 -13.67 -15.47 -3.27
C VAL A 297 -13.05 -14.79 -2.06
N ARG A 298 -13.44 -13.56 -1.71
CA ARG A 298 -12.94 -12.82 -0.55
C ARG A 298 -13.17 -13.62 0.73
N ASN A 299 -14.36 -14.18 0.91
CA ASN A 299 -14.71 -15.01 2.07
C ASN A 299 -13.87 -16.29 2.12
N ASP A 300 -13.71 -16.98 0.99
CA ASP A 300 -12.88 -18.18 0.89
C ASP A 300 -11.41 -17.89 1.16
N LEU A 301 -10.87 -16.78 0.65
CA LEU A 301 -9.51 -16.35 0.95
C LEU A 301 -9.36 -16.04 2.44
N SER A 302 -10.29 -15.30 3.04
CA SER A 302 -10.25 -14.92 4.46
C SER A 302 -10.32 -16.10 5.43
N SER A 303 -10.94 -17.20 5.01
CA SER A 303 -11.06 -18.44 5.78
C SER A 303 -9.95 -19.46 5.50
N LYS A 304 -8.94 -19.09 4.70
CA LYS A 304 -7.80 -19.98 4.45
C LYS A 304 -7.07 -20.32 5.74
N LYS A 305 -6.98 -21.61 6.01
CA LYS A 305 -6.15 -22.22 7.08
C LYS A 305 -4.73 -21.66 7.13
N THR A 306 -4.17 -21.25 5.99
CA THR A 306 -2.84 -20.62 5.91
C THR A 306 -2.71 -19.38 6.81
N PHE A 307 -3.77 -18.56 6.93
CA PHE A 307 -3.78 -17.42 7.83
C PHE A 307 -3.66 -17.83 9.29
N GLU A 308 -4.47 -18.81 9.69
CA GLU A 308 -4.45 -19.37 11.04
C GLU A 308 -3.09 -19.99 11.36
N GLU A 309 -2.49 -20.71 10.41
CA GLU A 309 -1.17 -21.32 10.59
C GLU A 309 -0.06 -20.28 10.76
N VAL A 310 -0.05 -19.19 9.98
CA VAL A 310 0.94 -18.11 10.17
C VAL A 310 0.73 -17.42 11.50
N VAL A 311 -0.52 -17.13 11.87
CA VAL A 311 -0.88 -16.50 13.15
C VAL A 311 -0.43 -17.37 14.33
N GLU A 312 -0.66 -18.69 14.29
CA GLU A 312 -0.25 -19.61 15.34
C GLU A 312 1.27 -19.80 15.41
N VAL A 313 1.98 -19.80 14.27
CA VAL A 313 3.46 -19.81 14.26
C VAL A 313 4.02 -18.54 14.90
N VAL A 314 3.52 -17.35 14.51
CA VAL A 314 3.92 -16.07 15.10
C VAL A 314 3.68 -16.07 16.62
N LYS A 315 2.48 -16.49 17.05
CA LYS A 315 2.12 -16.59 18.46
C LYS A 315 3.03 -17.54 19.25
N SER A 316 3.33 -18.71 18.68
CA SER A 316 4.22 -19.70 19.29
C SER A 316 5.65 -19.18 19.45
N VAL A 317 6.21 -18.59 18.39
CA VAL A 317 7.56 -18.03 18.40
C VAL A 317 7.68 -16.87 19.39
N LEU A 318 6.72 -15.93 19.38
CA LEU A 318 6.73 -14.80 20.31
C LEU A 318 6.58 -15.27 21.77
N LYS A 319 5.78 -16.32 22.03
CA LYS A 319 5.69 -16.94 23.36
C LYS A 319 7.01 -17.57 23.81
N ASN A 320 7.74 -18.22 22.90
CA ASN A 320 9.05 -18.80 23.20
C ASN A 320 10.09 -17.71 23.51
N ILE A 321 10.07 -16.59 22.78
CA ILE A 321 10.90 -15.43 23.05
C ILE A 321 10.61 -14.86 24.44
N LEU A 322 9.33 -14.71 24.81
CA LEU A 322 8.95 -14.25 26.15
C LEU A 322 9.45 -15.22 27.24
N SER A 323 9.26 -16.52 27.04
CA SER A 323 9.75 -17.57 27.96
C SER A 323 11.27 -17.51 28.14
N TYR A 324 12.02 -17.27 27.05
CA TYR A 324 13.47 -17.06 27.12
C TYR A 324 13.83 -15.90 28.06
N PHE A 325 13.24 -14.72 27.86
CA PHE A 325 13.54 -13.55 28.70
C PHE A 325 13.08 -13.71 30.15
N GLU A 326 11.96 -14.39 30.40
CA GLU A 326 11.54 -14.74 31.76
C GLU A 326 12.55 -15.66 32.46
N ASN A 327 13.12 -16.63 31.74
CA ASN A 327 14.14 -17.54 32.28
C ASN A 327 15.47 -16.83 32.53
N VAL A 328 15.89 -15.95 31.61
CA VAL A 328 17.06 -15.07 31.80
C VAL A 328 16.91 -14.25 33.07
N ARG A 329 15.75 -13.61 33.26
CA ARG A 329 15.44 -12.83 34.47
C ARG A 329 15.49 -13.68 35.75
N LYS A 330 14.87 -14.86 35.74
CA LYS A 330 14.81 -15.76 36.91
C LYS A 330 16.16 -16.36 37.30
N ASN A 331 17.17 -16.30 36.42
CA ASN A 331 18.50 -16.81 36.70
C ASN A 331 19.26 -15.90 37.67
N LYS A 332 19.14 -16.20 38.98
CA LYS A 332 19.81 -15.47 40.07
C LYS A 332 21.34 -15.42 39.97
N GLY A 333 21.97 -16.23 39.11
CA GLY A 333 23.42 -16.27 38.91
C GLY A 333 23.92 -15.41 37.74
N LEU A 334 23.05 -14.69 37.04
CA LEU A 334 23.46 -13.94 35.85
C LEU A 334 24.28 -12.68 36.23
N PRO A 335 25.46 -12.45 35.65
CA PRO A 335 26.22 -11.22 35.86
C PRO A 335 25.43 -9.98 35.45
N LYS A 336 25.54 -8.88 36.21
CA LYS A 336 24.88 -7.58 35.94
C LYS A 336 25.02 -7.13 34.49
N GLY A 337 26.23 -7.19 33.94
CA GLY A 337 26.49 -6.79 32.56
C GLY A 337 25.73 -7.61 31.52
N GLN A 338 25.55 -8.91 31.76
CA GLN A 338 24.76 -9.79 30.89
C GLN A 338 23.27 -9.50 31.03
N LEU A 339 22.76 -9.30 32.25
CA LEU A 339 21.36 -8.94 32.49
C LEU A 339 20.99 -7.62 31.81
N HIS A 340 21.89 -6.63 31.89
CA HIS A 340 21.73 -5.34 31.21
C HIS A 340 21.72 -5.48 29.68
N ALA A 341 22.62 -6.29 29.11
CA ALA A 341 22.66 -6.55 27.68
C ALA A 341 21.37 -7.24 27.18
N GLU A 342 20.87 -8.25 27.91
CA GLU A 342 19.61 -8.91 27.58
C GLU A 342 18.41 -7.98 27.69
N LYS A 343 18.36 -7.12 28.72
CA LYS A 343 17.34 -6.08 28.83
C LYS A 343 17.36 -5.15 27.62
N GLN A 344 18.54 -4.71 27.16
CA GLN A 344 18.65 -3.86 25.97
C GLN A 344 18.14 -4.54 24.70
N LYS A 345 18.46 -5.84 24.52
CA LYS A 345 17.92 -6.64 23.41
C LYS A 345 16.38 -6.68 23.45
N LEU A 346 15.81 -6.96 24.63
CA LEU A 346 14.37 -6.98 24.83
C LEU A 346 13.71 -5.62 24.54
N CYS A 347 14.29 -4.52 25.03
CA CYS A 347 13.80 -3.17 24.74
C CYS A 347 13.79 -2.86 23.24
N LYS A 348 14.86 -3.22 22.53
CA LYS A 348 14.96 -3.01 21.07
C LYS A 348 13.86 -3.79 20.34
N LEU A 349 13.69 -5.07 20.67
CA LEU A 349 12.66 -5.92 20.08
C LEU A 349 11.25 -5.41 20.38
N ARG A 350 10.98 -5.03 21.63
CA ARG A 350 9.69 -4.42 22.03
C ARG A 350 9.37 -3.20 21.18
N ASN A 351 10.30 -2.25 21.09
CA ASN A 351 10.08 -1.00 20.35
C ASN A 351 9.78 -1.27 18.87
N GLN A 352 10.44 -2.26 18.26
CA GLN A 352 10.20 -2.68 16.88
C GLN A 352 8.80 -3.29 16.69
N ILE A 353 8.32 -4.10 17.64
CA ILE A 353 6.97 -4.67 17.63
C ILE A 353 5.91 -3.58 17.84
N GLU A 354 6.12 -2.70 18.81
CA GLU A 354 5.18 -1.66 19.22
C GLU A 354 4.97 -0.59 18.13
N SER A 355 6.04 -0.14 17.46
CA SER A 355 5.90 0.80 16.33
C SER A 355 5.05 0.23 15.19
N SER A 356 5.07 -1.09 15.05
CA SER A 356 4.48 -1.82 13.93
C SER A 356 3.07 -2.34 14.25
N SER A 357 2.65 -2.37 15.51
CA SER A 357 1.33 -2.85 15.93
C SER A 357 0.21 -1.81 15.73
N THR A 358 0.55 -0.56 15.43
CA THR A 358 -0.44 0.51 15.29
C THR A 358 -1.45 0.24 14.16
N VAL A 359 -2.68 0.77 14.30
CA VAL A 359 -3.78 0.55 13.33
C VAL A 359 -3.46 1.09 11.95
N ALA A 360 -2.66 2.16 11.88
CA ALA A 360 -2.33 2.84 10.62
C ALA A 360 -1.31 2.06 9.76
N VAL A 361 -0.62 1.07 10.32
CA VAL A 361 0.39 0.29 9.61
C VAL A 361 -0.29 -0.86 8.87
N ASP A 362 -0.02 -1.00 7.56
CA ASP A 362 -0.59 -2.04 6.73
C ASP A 362 -0.07 -3.45 7.11
N VAL A 363 -0.80 -4.48 6.69
CA VAL A 363 -0.49 -5.87 7.02
C VAL A 363 0.88 -6.33 6.47
N PHE A 364 1.31 -5.82 5.30
CA PHE A 364 2.59 -6.21 4.71
C PHE A 364 3.75 -5.66 5.53
N THR A 365 3.66 -4.41 5.99
CA THR A 365 4.67 -3.82 6.89
C THR A 365 4.78 -4.63 8.18
N LYS A 366 3.65 -5.08 8.76
CA LYS A 366 3.66 -5.98 9.94
C LYS A 366 4.37 -7.30 9.64
N LEU A 367 4.06 -7.94 8.51
CA LEU A 367 4.72 -9.19 8.10
C LEU A 367 6.23 -9.00 7.91
N GLN A 368 6.67 -7.90 7.30
CA GLN A 368 8.10 -7.60 7.12
C GLN A 368 8.85 -7.46 8.45
N VAL A 369 8.23 -6.80 9.43
CA VAL A 369 8.79 -6.69 10.79
C VAL A 369 8.88 -8.08 11.43
N LEU A 370 7.83 -8.89 11.31
CA LEU A 370 7.80 -10.26 11.83
C LEU A 370 8.87 -11.16 11.19
N LYS A 371 9.13 -11.04 9.89
CA LYS A 371 10.23 -11.74 9.17
C LYS A 371 11.62 -11.39 9.68
N GLN A 372 11.80 -10.20 10.27
CA GLN A 372 13.08 -9.76 10.84
C GLN A 372 13.29 -10.26 12.26
N ILE A 373 12.20 -10.59 12.99
CA ILE A 373 12.25 -11.03 14.38
C ILE A 373 12.80 -12.46 14.49
N ASP A 374 12.32 -13.37 13.65
CA ASP A 374 12.68 -14.79 13.76
C ASP A 374 12.71 -15.51 12.39
N PRO A 375 13.73 -16.33 12.10
CA PRO A 375 13.81 -17.11 10.87
C PRO A 375 12.64 -18.07 10.65
N ILE A 376 12.07 -18.69 11.70
CA ILE A 376 10.95 -19.62 11.58
C ILE A 376 9.71 -18.88 11.09
N ILE A 377 9.49 -17.66 11.58
CA ILE A 377 8.41 -16.80 11.09
C ILE A 377 8.65 -16.44 9.63
N ARG A 378 9.89 -16.06 9.28
CA ARG A 378 10.25 -15.75 7.89
C ARG A 378 9.99 -16.91 6.96
N ASP A 379 10.52 -18.08 7.28
CA ASP A 379 10.36 -19.29 6.49
C ASP A 379 8.88 -19.65 6.35
N LYS A 380 8.09 -19.53 7.42
CA LYS A 380 6.65 -19.81 7.33
C LYS A 380 5.95 -18.81 6.42
N ILE A 381 6.26 -17.51 6.51
CA ILE A 381 5.63 -16.49 5.66
C ILE A 381 6.06 -16.69 4.20
N GLU A 382 7.35 -16.86 3.92
CA GLU A 382 7.88 -16.99 2.55
C GLU A 382 7.44 -18.28 1.86
N ASN A 383 7.26 -19.38 2.62
CA ASN A 383 6.75 -20.64 2.08
C ASN A 383 5.21 -20.74 2.12
N SER A 384 4.53 -19.76 2.72
CA SER A 384 3.08 -19.66 2.68
C SER A 384 2.67 -18.68 1.60
N GLU A 385 1.71 -19.02 0.75
CA GLU A 385 1.13 -18.08 -0.25
C GLU A 385 0.36 -16.90 0.41
N ILE A 386 0.69 -16.52 1.66
CA ILE A 386 -0.03 -15.53 2.44
C ILE A 386 0.13 -14.13 1.85
N GLU A 387 1.33 -13.75 1.40
CA GLU A 387 1.55 -12.42 0.81
C GLU A 387 0.77 -12.28 -0.50
N ASP A 388 0.80 -13.28 -1.36
CA ASP A 388 0.01 -13.30 -2.60
C ASP A 388 -1.49 -13.30 -2.31
N THR A 389 -1.92 -14.07 -1.31
CA THR A 389 -3.31 -14.10 -0.88
C THR A 389 -3.75 -12.73 -0.36
N LEU A 390 -2.94 -12.08 0.47
CA LEU A 390 -3.21 -10.73 1.00
C LEU A 390 -3.25 -9.69 -0.12
N ARG A 391 -2.34 -9.74 -1.11
CA ARG A 391 -2.35 -8.82 -2.25
C ARG A 391 -3.63 -8.95 -3.07
N LEU A 392 -4.03 -10.19 -3.36
CA LEU A 392 -5.29 -10.46 -4.05
C LEU A 392 -6.48 -9.96 -3.23
N MET A 393 -6.45 -10.19 -1.93
CA MET A 393 -7.44 -9.75 -0.96
C MET A 393 -7.60 -8.21 -0.93
N THR A 394 -6.51 -7.46 -0.84
CA THR A 394 -6.50 -5.99 -0.90
C THR A 394 -7.01 -5.48 -2.24
N PHE A 395 -6.63 -6.13 -3.34
CA PHE A 395 -7.15 -5.80 -4.67
C PHE A 395 -8.67 -6.01 -4.76
N ILE A 396 -9.17 -7.14 -4.26
CA ILE A 396 -10.62 -7.43 -4.23
C ILE A 396 -11.37 -6.41 -3.37
N ASP A 397 -10.85 -6.05 -2.20
CA ASP A 397 -11.44 -5.00 -1.36
C ASP A 397 -11.52 -3.66 -2.08
N GLY A 398 -10.47 -3.30 -2.83
CA GLY A 398 -10.45 -2.10 -3.66
C GLY A 398 -11.54 -2.11 -4.73
N LEU A 399 -11.76 -3.26 -5.39
CA LEU A 399 -12.82 -3.45 -6.38
C LEU A 399 -14.23 -3.40 -5.76
N LEU A 400 -14.40 -3.98 -4.57
CA LEU A 400 -15.66 -4.00 -3.84
C LEU A 400 -15.92 -2.72 -3.05
N ASN A 401 -14.95 -1.79 -3.02
CA ASN A 401 -14.97 -0.59 -2.19
C ASN A 401 -15.24 -0.92 -0.70
N MET A 402 -14.70 -2.04 -0.24
CA MET A 402 -14.77 -2.46 1.15
C MET A 402 -13.69 -1.73 1.94
N LYS A 403 -14.03 -1.27 3.15
CA LYS A 403 -12.99 -0.88 4.11
C LYS A 403 -12.25 -2.15 4.48
N GLU A 404 -10.92 -2.15 4.40
CA GLU A 404 -10.05 -3.29 4.71
C GLU A 404 -10.56 -4.06 5.94
N SER A 405 -11.22 -5.18 5.71
CA SER A 405 -11.68 -6.08 6.77
C SER A 405 -10.62 -7.16 6.98
N ASP A 406 -9.39 -6.74 7.27
CA ASP A 406 -8.28 -7.68 7.35
C ASP A 406 -8.24 -8.31 8.73
N LEU A 407 -9.02 -9.37 8.90
CA LEU A 407 -8.98 -10.23 10.09
C LEU A 407 -7.55 -10.66 10.42
N CYS A 408 -6.72 -10.95 9.40
CA CYS A 408 -5.30 -11.23 9.57
C CYS A 408 -4.56 -10.04 10.19
N ASN A 409 -4.77 -8.81 9.68
CA ASN A 409 -4.16 -7.59 10.21
C ASN A 409 -4.57 -7.35 11.67
N LEU A 410 -5.86 -7.53 11.99
CA LEU A 410 -6.39 -7.39 13.35
C LEU A 410 -5.82 -8.45 14.31
N ASN A 411 -5.71 -9.71 13.87
CA ASN A 411 -5.15 -10.79 14.67
C ASN A 411 -3.66 -10.56 14.93
N LEU A 412 -2.89 -10.23 13.89
CA LEU A 412 -1.47 -9.91 14.04
C LEU A 412 -1.27 -8.70 14.96
N LYS A 413 -2.07 -7.65 14.78
CA LYS A 413 -2.08 -6.49 15.68
C LYS A 413 -2.31 -6.89 17.14
N SER A 414 -3.37 -7.63 17.42
CA SER A 414 -3.74 -8.06 18.78
C SER A 414 -2.62 -8.89 19.44
N ILE A 415 -2.01 -9.80 18.67
CA ILE A 415 -0.87 -10.59 19.13
C ILE A 415 0.33 -9.70 19.44
N MET A 416 0.68 -8.79 18.53
CA MET A 416 1.81 -7.88 18.70
C MET A 416 1.63 -6.94 19.89
N GLU A 417 0.43 -6.39 20.11
CA GLU A 417 0.10 -5.55 21.27
C GLU A 417 0.21 -6.34 22.59
N THR A 418 -0.33 -7.56 22.61
CA THR A 418 -0.25 -8.45 23.77
C THR A 418 1.21 -8.76 24.13
N VAL A 419 2.02 -9.10 23.13
CA VAL A 419 3.43 -9.43 23.30
C VAL A 419 4.22 -8.20 23.74
N ALA A 420 4.01 -7.03 23.13
CA ALA A 420 4.68 -5.79 23.53
C ALA A 420 4.37 -5.40 24.99
N SER A 421 3.13 -5.62 25.43
CA SER A 421 2.72 -5.41 26.83
C SER A 421 3.45 -6.37 27.79
N GLN A 422 3.52 -7.66 27.44
CA GLN A 422 4.26 -8.65 28.24
C GLN A 422 5.76 -8.36 28.28
N MET A 423 6.37 -7.96 27.15
CA MET A 423 7.76 -7.52 27.09
C MET A 423 8.00 -6.31 28.00
N SER A 424 7.07 -5.34 28.02
CA SER A 424 7.17 -4.16 28.89
C SER A 424 7.21 -4.55 30.36
N LYS A 425 6.38 -5.51 30.77
CA LYS A 425 6.40 -6.03 32.13
C LYS A 425 7.76 -6.66 32.48
N ILE A 426 8.30 -7.52 31.61
CA ILE A 426 9.60 -8.17 31.84
C ILE A 426 10.73 -7.13 31.90
N VAL A 427 10.71 -6.10 31.06
CA VAL A 427 11.70 -5.00 31.08
C VAL A 427 11.70 -4.27 32.42
N VAL A 428 10.53 -3.96 32.98
CA VAL A 428 10.41 -3.31 34.29
C VAL A 428 10.96 -4.23 35.39
N GLU A 429 10.62 -5.51 35.35
CA GLU A 429 11.10 -6.47 36.35
C GLU A 429 12.62 -6.65 36.28
N MET A 430 13.21 -6.77 35.08
CA MET A 430 14.68 -6.81 34.90
C MET A 430 15.35 -5.51 35.40
N GLN A 431 14.69 -4.36 35.26
CA GLN A 431 15.20 -3.10 35.80
C GLN A 431 15.22 -3.10 37.33
N CYS A 432 14.20 -3.65 37.97
CA CYS A 432 14.18 -3.83 39.42
C CYS A 432 15.29 -4.77 39.89
N ASP A 433 15.49 -5.90 39.21
CA ASP A 433 16.55 -6.87 39.54
C ASP A 433 17.95 -6.23 39.41
N LEU A 434 18.18 -5.44 38.36
CA LEU A 434 19.42 -4.67 38.20
C LEU A 434 19.64 -3.69 39.36
N HIS A 435 18.59 -2.98 39.78
CA HIS A 435 18.68 -2.06 40.92
C HIS A 435 18.97 -2.79 42.24
N GLU A 436 18.39 -3.97 42.46
CA GLU A 436 18.69 -4.79 43.65
C GLU A 436 20.16 -5.27 43.66
N ILE A 437 20.70 -5.64 42.49
CA ILE A 437 22.12 -5.98 42.35
C ILE A 437 23.00 -4.77 42.70
N ASP A 438 22.65 -3.59 42.21
CA ASP A 438 23.38 -2.35 42.48
C ASP A 438 23.39 -2.02 43.97
N MET A 439 22.25 -2.15 44.63
CA MET A 439 22.13 -1.96 46.09
C MET A 439 22.97 -2.97 46.87
N LYS A 440 23.00 -4.24 46.46
CA LYS A 440 23.84 -5.27 47.10
C LYS A 440 25.33 -5.01 46.90
N GLU A 441 25.73 -4.56 45.71
CA GLU A 441 27.11 -4.22 45.42
C GLU A 441 27.57 -2.99 46.20
N ALA A 442 26.73 -1.95 46.27
CA ALA A 442 26.97 -0.78 47.11
C ALA A 442 27.10 -1.16 48.60
N ASN A 443 26.20 -2.00 49.12
CA ASN A 443 26.29 -2.48 50.51
C ASN A 443 27.58 -3.26 50.78
N ARG A 444 28.02 -4.12 49.85
CA ARG A 444 29.30 -4.83 49.99
C ARG A 444 30.49 -3.88 49.99
N GLN A 445 30.47 -2.84 49.16
CA GLN A 445 31.51 -1.81 49.15
C GLN A 445 31.53 -1.04 50.47
N ILE A 446 30.35 -0.68 50.99
CA ILE A 446 30.20 -0.03 52.31
C ILE A 446 30.77 -0.94 53.40
N ASP A 447 30.45 -2.23 53.39
CA ASP A 447 30.94 -3.18 54.39
C ASP A 447 32.47 -3.38 54.30
N ALA A 448 33.02 -3.46 53.08
CA ALA A 448 34.47 -3.52 52.89
C ALA A 448 35.19 -2.25 53.38
N ILE A 449 34.61 -1.07 53.13
CA ILE A 449 35.13 0.21 53.65
C ILE A 449 35.07 0.23 55.18
N LYS A 450 33.98 -0.25 55.78
CA LYS A 450 33.85 -0.36 57.24
C LYS A 450 34.90 -1.29 57.83
N GLU A 451 35.12 -2.46 57.25
CA GLU A 451 36.15 -3.41 57.68
C GLU A 451 37.56 -2.80 57.58
N GLU A 452 37.87 -2.11 56.48
CA GLU A 452 39.16 -1.41 56.33
C GLU A 452 39.33 -0.30 57.37
N TYR A 453 38.27 0.46 57.63
CA TYR A 453 38.27 1.51 58.65
C TYR A 453 38.47 0.95 60.06
N GLU A 454 37.77 -0.13 60.42
CA GLU A 454 37.93 -0.80 61.71
C GLU A 454 39.36 -1.33 61.89
N LYS A 455 39.95 -1.91 60.84
CA LYS A 455 41.35 -2.35 60.85
C LYS A 455 42.31 -1.20 61.12
N LYS A 456 42.18 -0.08 60.39
CA LYS A 456 43.00 1.13 60.61
C LYS A 456 42.82 1.70 62.02
N MET A 457 41.60 1.69 62.54
CA MET A 457 41.32 2.14 63.91
C MET A 457 42.00 1.26 64.96
N GLN A 458 42.13 -0.04 64.73
CA GLN A 458 42.89 -0.92 65.61
C GLN A 458 44.40 -0.68 65.52
N GLU A 459 44.93 -0.47 64.31
CA GLU A 459 46.34 -0.10 64.11
C GLU A 459 46.69 1.19 64.86
N ILE A 460 45.87 2.25 64.71
CA ILE A 460 46.04 3.53 65.43
C ILE A 460 45.99 3.32 66.95
N LYS A 461 45.09 2.45 67.46
CA LYS A 461 45.02 2.15 68.89
C LYS A 461 46.30 1.47 69.40
N VAL A 462 46.89 0.58 68.60
CA VAL A 462 48.17 -0.08 68.94
C VAL A 462 49.30 0.96 68.94
N GLU A 463 49.43 1.76 67.90
CA GLU A 463 50.44 2.83 67.80
C GLU A 463 50.32 3.85 68.94
N ALA A 464 49.10 4.28 69.27
CA ALA A 464 48.86 5.20 70.37
C ALA A 464 49.25 4.60 71.73
N LYS A 465 49.03 3.30 71.92
CA LYS A 465 49.46 2.58 73.13
C LYS A 465 50.98 2.49 73.21
N GLU A 466 51.65 2.12 72.11
CA GLU A 466 53.12 2.09 72.04
C GLU A 466 53.73 3.47 72.28
N ALA A 467 53.16 4.52 71.70
CA ALA A 467 53.59 5.90 71.93
C ALA A 467 53.40 6.33 73.39
N ALA A 468 52.28 5.94 74.02
CA ALA A 468 52.03 6.20 75.44
C ALA A 468 53.05 5.46 76.34
N GLU A 469 53.36 4.21 76.03
CA GLU A 469 54.38 3.42 76.73
C GLU A 469 55.79 4.02 76.56
N HIS A 470 56.15 4.44 75.34
CA HIS A 470 57.40 5.14 75.06
C HIS A 470 57.48 6.47 75.82
N ASN A 471 56.41 7.27 75.82
CA ASN A 471 56.37 8.52 76.57
C ASN A 471 56.51 8.28 78.08
N LEU A 472 55.90 7.22 78.61
CA LEU A 472 56.07 6.83 80.01
C LEU A 472 57.52 6.45 80.33
N ASP A 473 58.19 5.69 79.46
CA ASP A 473 59.61 5.35 79.59
C ASP A 473 60.52 6.59 79.51
N VAL A 474 60.29 7.47 78.54
CA VAL A 474 60.98 8.76 78.43
C VAL A 474 60.76 9.61 79.66
N THR A 475 59.54 9.67 80.20
CA THR A 475 59.23 10.40 81.44
C THR A 475 59.94 9.79 82.65
N LYS A 476 60.07 8.45 82.73
CA LYS A 476 60.86 7.78 83.77
C LYS A 476 62.36 8.09 83.64
N LYS A 477 62.91 8.08 82.41
CA LYS A 477 64.31 8.44 82.14
C LYS A 477 64.60 9.92 82.41
N LEU A 478 63.64 10.79 82.09
CA LEU A 478 63.65 12.23 82.42
C LEU A 478 63.25 12.52 83.87
N GLY A 479 62.85 11.50 84.63
CA GLY A 479 62.70 11.53 86.09
C GLY A 479 64.01 11.81 86.84
N PHE A 480 65.13 11.97 86.12
CA PHE A 480 66.38 12.54 86.65
C PHE A 480 66.61 14.02 86.31
N ALA A 481 65.71 14.68 85.57
CA ALA A 481 65.78 16.11 85.27
C ALA A 481 64.38 16.74 85.23
N ALA A 482 63.80 16.93 86.42
CA ALA A 482 62.58 17.70 86.61
C ALA A 482 62.80 19.17 86.21
N ARG A 483 62.34 19.56 85.01
CA ARG A 483 61.81 20.89 84.63
C ARG A 483 61.48 20.93 83.12
N ALA A 484 60.34 20.40 82.69
CA ALA A 484 59.72 20.73 81.39
C ALA A 484 58.24 20.28 81.31
N GLY A 485 57.40 20.68 82.28
CA GLY A 485 55.97 20.35 82.28
C GLY A 485 55.15 21.01 81.16
N HIS A 486 55.70 21.99 80.42
CA HIS A 486 54.90 22.80 79.50
C HIS A 486 54.83 22.28 78.04
N ALA A 487 55.75 21.38 77.65
CA ALA A 487 55.80 20.84 76.28
C ALA A 487 54.90 19.61 76.09
N VAL A 488 54.72 18.80 77.14
CA VAL A 488 53.90 17.59 77.12
C VAL A 488 52.41 17.94 77.04
N ASP A 489 51.95 18.94 77.80
CA ASP A 489 50.55 19.40 77.72
C ASP A 489 50.20 19.92 76.32
N LYS A 490 51.12 20.64 75.66
CA LYS A 490 50.94 21.09 74.26
C LYS A 490 50.90 19.94 73.26
N ALA A 491 51.68 18.87 73.49
CA ALA A 491 51.67 17.71 72.61
C ALA A 491 50.37 16.89 72.78
N VAL A 492 49.88 16.72 74.01
CA VAL A 492 48.60 16.06 74.29
C VAL A 492 47.43 16.86 73.72
N GLU A 493 47.44 18.18 73.85
CA GLU A 493 46.43 19.07 73.26
C GLU A 493 46.47 19.05 71.71
N ALA A 494 47.66 18.96 71.11
CA ALA A 494 47.81 18.82 69.66
C ALA A 494 47.27 17.48 69.13
N VAL A 495 47.49 16.37 69.86
CA VAL A 495 46.94 15.05 69.51
C VAL A 495 45.41 15.03 69.65
N GLY A 496 44.87 15.65 70.71
CA GLY A 496 43.42 15.81 70.89
C GLY A 496 42.78 16.60 69.75
N ASN A 497 43.38 17.73 69.36
CA ASN A 497 42.90 18.55 68.24
C ASN A 497 43.02 17.83 66.87
N ALA A 498 44.05 17.01 66.67
CA ALA A 498 44.17 16.19 65.47
C ALA A 498 43.06 15.12 65.40
N SER A 499 42.70 14.51 66.53
CA SER A 499 41.63 13.51 66.61
C SER A 499 40.25 14.10 66.28
N VAL A 500 39.98 15.33 66.74
CA VAL A 500 38.74 16.05 66.42
C VAL A 500 38.64 16.37 64.93
N LYS A 501 39.74 16.84 64.31
CA LYS A 501 39.75 17.12 62.86
C LYS A 501 39.57 15.87 62.00
N VAL A 502 40.10 14.73 62.44
CA VAL A 502 39.87 13.44 61.76
C VAL A 502 38.39 13.04 61.87
N ALA A 503 37.77 13.22 63.03
CA ALA A 503 36.34 12.94 63.21
C ALA A 503 35.44 13.85 62.33
N GLU A 504 35.76 15.15 62.22
CA GLU A 504 35.06 16.07 61.31
C GLU A 504 35.22 15.68 59.83
N ALA A 505 36.43 15.29 59.41
CA ALA A 505 36.67 14.86 58.04
C ALA A 505 35.87 13.59 57.70
N VAL A 506 35.77 12.64 58.63
CA VAL A 506 34.97 11.41 58.47
C VAL A 506 33.49 11.74 58.38
N TYR A 507 32.99 12.67 59.21
CA TYR A 507 31.59 13.09 59.17
C TYR A 507 31.24 13.73 57.81
N ASN A 508 32.10 14.61 57.29
CA ASN A 508 31.88 15.27 56.00
C ASN A 508 31.92 14.30 54.80
N VAL A 509 32.73 13.24 54.87
CA VAL A 509 32.75 12.18 53.84
C VAL A 509 31.48 11.34 53.90
N ALA A 510 31.02 10.97 55.11
CA ALA A 510 29.77 10.24 55.28
C ALA A 510 28.57 11.06 54.78
N ASP A 511 28.52 12.35 55.08
CA ASP A 511 27.44 13.25 54.66
C ASP A 511 27.44 13.47 53.14
N SER A 512 28.63 13.59 52.53
CA SER A 512 28.76 13.68 51.07
C SER A 512 28.30 12.40 50.36
N ILE A 513 28.62 11.22 50.91
CA ILE A 513 28.16 9.94 50.36
C ILE A 513 26.64 9.84 50.46
N ILE A 514 26.05 10.21 51.61
CA ILE A 514 24.59 10.21 51.79
C ILE A 514 23.90 11.16 50.79
N SER A 515 24.47 12.34 50.57
CA SER A 515 23.94 13.33 49.61
C SER A 515 24.07 12.93 48.14
N PHE A 516 24.94 11.97 47.81
CA PHE A 516 25.15 11.49 46.45
C PHE A 516 24.18 10.36 46.05
N PHE A 517 23.60 9.68 47.04
CA PHE A 517 22.69 8.54 46.83
C PHE A 517 21.20 8.90 46.97
N TRP A 518 20.87 10.14 47.35
CA TRP A 518 19.52 10.72 47.38
C TRP A 518 19.41 11.86 46.36
#